data_AF-A0AAU3JRD7-F1
#
_entry.id   AF-A0AAU3JRD7-F1
#
_cell.length_a   1.000
_cell.length_b   1.000
_cell.length_c   1.000
_cell.angle_alpha   90.00
_cell.angle_beta   90.00
_cell.angle_gamma   90.00
#
_symmetry.space_group_name_H-M   'P 1'
#
loop_
_entity.id
_entity.type
_entity.pdbx_description
1 polymer ?
#
loop_
_entity_poly.entity_id
_entity_poly.type
_entity_poly.pdbx_seq_one_letter_code
_entity_poly.pdbx_strand_id
1 'polypeptide(L)' 'MDPAAYNSHSLRAGHVTQARRNGASIEEIMWADRWRKPETVKVYDREFNPAARDSVMRLGL' A
#
# COMPACT_ATOMS: atom_id res chain seq x y z
N MET A 1 13.24 13.92 15.74
CA MET A 1 12.66 13.50 14.45
C MET A 1 12.83 14.67 13.50
N ASP A 2 13.66 14.52 12.46
CA ASP A 2 13.86 15.56 11.46
C ASP A 2 12.62 15.64 10.56
N PRO A 3 11.87 16.76 10.53
CA PRO A 3 10.72 16.91 9.64
C PRO A 3 11.11 16.82 8.15
N ALA A 4 12.35 17.13 7.80
CA ALA A 4 12.86 17.02 6.42
C ALA A 4 13.08 15.57 5.98
N ALA A 5 13.21 14.63 6.91
CA ALA A 5 13.30 13.20 6.60
C ALA A 5 11.95 12.63 6.11
N TYR A 6 10.83 13.28 6.45
CA TYR A 6 9.49 12.92 5.98
C TYR A 6 9.08 13.80 4.80
N ASN A 7 9.63 13.51 3.63
CA ASN A 7 9.15 14.11 2.38
C ASN A 7 7.73 13.62 2.02
N SER A 8 7.07 14.31 1.08
CA SER A 8 5.73 13.96 0.59
C SER A 8 5.60 12.49 0.13
N HIS A 9 6.70 11.89 -0.36
CA HIS A 9 6.75 10.48 -0.73
C HIS A 9 6.68 9.55 0.50
N SER A 10 7.31 9.94 1.61
CA SER A 10 7.27 9.19 2.87
C SER A 10 5.88 9.18 3.50
N LEU A 11 5.14 10.29 3.38
CA LEU A 11 3.74 10.37 3.80
C LEU A 11 2.84 9.48 2.94
N ARG A 12 3.05 9.46 1.62
CA ARG A 12 2.34 8.55 0.71
C ARG A 12 2.60 7.08 1.02
N ALA A 13 3.85 6.72 1.28
CA ALA A 13 4.20 5.36 1.71
C ALA A 13 3.50 4.99 3.04
N GLY A 14 3.44 5.94 3.98
CA GLY A 14 2.73 5.76 5.25
C GLY A 14 1.22 5.53 5.04
N HIS A 15 0.57 6.38 4.24
CA HIS A 15 -0.84 6.25 3.87
C HIS A 15 -1.12 4.87 3.25
N VAL A 16 -0.39 4.49 2.20
CA VAL A 16 -0.60 3.21 1.50
C VAL A 16 -0.44 2.04 2.45
N THR A 17 0.62 2.03 3.27
CA THR A 17 0.87 0.95 4.23
C THR A 17 -0.28 0.82 5.24
N GLN A 18 -0.79 1.94 5.78
CA GLN A 18 -1.92 1.90 6.72
C GLN A 18 -3.24 1.49 6.05
N ALA A 19 -3.53 1.99 4.85
CA ALA A 19 -4.71 1.59 4.09
C ALA A 19 -4.72 0.07 3.83
N ARG A 20 -3.57 -0.50 3.46
CA ARG A 20 -3.40 -1.94 3.25
C ARG A 20 -3.54 -2.76 4.53
N ARG A 21 -3.04 -2.27 5.66
CA ARG A 21 -3.26 -2.90 6.99
C ARG A 21 -4.73 -2.92 7.39
N ASN A 22 -5.47 -1.88 7.05
CA ASN A 22 -6.91 -1.77 7.31
C ASN A 22 -7.77 -2.51 6.28
N GLY A 23 -7.14 -3.25 5.35
CA GLY A 23 -7.83 -4.12 4.40
C GLY A 23 -8.24 -3.46 3.08
N ALA A 24 -7.89 -2.20 2.83
CA ALA A 24 -8.21 -1.52 1.57
C ALA A 24 -7.57 -2.26 0.38
N SER A 25 -8.34 -2.39 -0.71
CA SER A 25 -7.88 -2.97 -1.97
C SER A 25 -6.89 -2.04 -2.68
N ILE A 26 -6.19 -2.57 -3.68
CA ILE A 26 -5.27 -1.77 -4.50
C ILE A 26 -6.07 -0.72 -5.27
N GLU A 27 -7.25 -1.08 -5.77
CA GLU A 27 -8.16 -0.24 -6.53
C GLU A 27 -8.68 0.95 -5.69
N GLU A 28 -9.09 0.71 -4.45
CA GLU A 28 -9.56 1.76 -3.52
C GLU A 28 -8.47 2.80 -3.26
N ILE A 29 -7.24 2.35 -3.03
CA ILE A 29 -6.08 3.23 -2.83
C ILE A 29 -5.76 4.00 -4.12
N MET A 30 -5.80 3.34 -5.28
CA MET A 30 -5.59 3.99 -6.57
C MET A 30 -6.62 5.08 -6.85
N TRP A 31 -7.88 4.87 -6.49
CA TRP A 31 -8.94 5.88 -6.64
C TRP A 31 -8.70 7.09 -5.74
N ALA A 32 -8.32 6.86 -4.48
CA ALA A 32 -8.00 7.93 -3.53
C ALA A 32 -6.80 8.78 -3.99
N ASP A 33 -5.74 8.13 -4.46
CA ASP A 33 -4.48 8.77 -4.85
C ASP A 33 -4.40 9.17 -6.35
N ARG A 34 -5.44 8.86 -7.13
CA ARG A 34 -5.55 9.06 -8.59
C ARG A 34 -4.43 8.38 -9.38
N TRP A 35 -4.00 7.21 -8.94
CA TRP A 35 -3.01 6.41 -9.65
C TRP A 35 -3.67 5.55 -10.71
N ARG A 36 -2.99 5.45 -11.87
CA ARG A 36 -3.46 4.66 -13.02
C ARG A 36 -2.82 3.28 -13.10
N LYS A 37 -1.74 3.06 -12.35
CA LYS A 37 -0.94 1.84 -12.37
C LYS A 37 -0.93 1.19 -10.98
N PRO A 38 -1.36 -0.07 -10.84
CA PRO A 38 -1.36 -0.77 -9.55
C PRO A 38 0.06 -1.03 -9.04
N GLU A 39 1.06 -1.07 -9.93
CA GLU A 39 2.48 -1.20 -9.55
C GLU A 39 2.94 -0.05 -8.67
N THR A 40 2.38 1.16 -8.87
CA THR A 40 2.70 2.32 -8.04
C THR A 40 2.32 2.06 -6.58
N VAL A 41 1.14 1.47 -6.31
CA VAL A 41 0.73 1.12 -4.93
C VAL A 41 1.71 0.16 -4.29
N LYS A 42 2.16 -0.86 -5.04
CA LYS A 42 3.10 -1.88 -4.54
C LYS A 42 4.45 -1.29 -4.13
N VAL A 43 4.93 -0.27 -4.82
CA VAL A 43 6.18 0.44 -4.48
C VAL A 43 6.05 1.23 -3.17
N TYR A 44 4.86 1.76 -2.87
CA TYR A 44 4.60 2.56 -1.67
C TYR A 44 4.16 1.72 -0.46
N ASP A 45 3.63 0.51 -0.67
CA ASP A 45 3.30 -0.43 0.41
C ASP A 45 4.58 -1.06 0.96
N ARG A 46 5.05 -0.56 2.11
CA ARG A 46 6.29 -1.03 2.76
C ARG A 46 6.18 -2.48 3.27
N GLU A 47 4.97 -3.00 3.38
CA GLU A 47 4.67 -4.34 3.86
C GLU A 47 4.14 -5.23 2.74
N PHE A 48 4.38 -4.84 1.49
CA PHE A 48 3.95 -5.63 0.36
C PHE A 48 4.65 -6.98 0.36
N ASN A 49 3.94 -7.99 0.86
CA ASN A 49 4.33 -9.38 0.79
C ASN A 49 3.30 -10.12 -0.10
N PRO A 50 3.65 -10.45 -1.36
CA PRO A 50 2.72 -11.13 -2.27
C PRO A 50 2.32 -12.52 -1.77
N ALA A 51 3.19 -13.23 -1.04
CA ALA A 51 2.90 -14.56 -0.52
C ALA A 51 1.94 -14.52 0.68
N ALA A 52 2.05 -13.51 1.55
CA ALA A 52 1.17 -13.38 2.72
C ALA A 52 -0.26 -12.92 2.37
N ARG A 53 -0.48 -12.44 1.14
CA ARG A 53 -1.77 -11.90 0.69
C ARG A 53 -2.28 -12.60 -0.56
N ASP A 54 -1.79 -13.80 -0.82
CA ASP A 54 -2.29 -14.66 -1.88
C ASP A 54 -3.76 -15.04 -1.61
N SER A 55 -4.57 -15.11 -2.67
CA SER A 55 -5.97 -15.50 -2.57
C SER A 55 -6.11 -16.92 -2.01
N VAL A 56 -5.15 -17.80 -2.31
CA VAL A 56 -5.07 -19.17 -1.79
C VAL A 56 -4.96 -19.17 -0.26
N MET A 57 -4.02 -18.40 0.28
CA MET A 57 -3.84 -18.25 1.73
C MET A 57 -5.07 -17.62 2.42
N ARG A 58 -5.77 -16.72 1.73
CA ARG A 58 -6.99 -16.08 2.24
C ARG A 58 -8.20 -17.01 2.28
N LEU A 59 -8.23 -18.00 1.38
CA LEU A 59 -9.27 -19.05 1.33
C LEU A 59 -8.94 -20.25 2.23
N GLY A 60 -7.72 -20.31 2.78
CA GLY A 60 -7.27 -21.40 3.66
C GLY A 60 -7.02 -22.72 2.93
N LEU A 61 -6.63 -22.63 1.65
CA LEU A 61 -6.36 -23.78 0.77
C LEU A 61 -4.87 -24.14 0.73
#